data_AF-A0A1S2PLR4-F1
#
_entry.id   AF-A0A1S2PLR4-F1
#
_cell.length_a   1.000
_cell.length_b   1.000
_cell.length_c   1.000
_cell.angle_alpha   90.00
_cell.angle_beta   90.00
_cell.angle_gamma   90.00
#
_symmetry.space_group_name_H-M   'P 1'
#
loop_
_entity.id
_entity.type
_entity.pdbx_description
1 polymer ?
#
loop_
_entity_poly.entity_id
_entity_poly.type
_entity_poly.pdbx_seq_one_letter_code
_entity_poly.pdbx_strand_id
1 'polypeptide(L)'
;MHALPDGEAEISLVVRLPWEDVARLGQEAGRLAAQTGRPVTLDEAVGNRLRSTRPAATHARPAGEQPAAVASGASVASLPRISGTA
;
A
#
# COMPACT_ATOMS: atom_id res chain seq x y z
N MET A 1 -12.67 16.89 7.40
CA MET A 1 -11.89 16.37 6.26
C MET A 1 -11.13 17.53 5.67
N HIS A 2 -9.81 17.45 5.59
CA HIS A 2 -8.98 18.46 4.95
C HIS A 2 -7.90 17.79 4.11
N ALA A 3 -7.57 18.40 2.96
CA ALA A 3 -6.51 17.90 2.09
C ALA A 3 -5.13 18.30 2.64
N LEU A 4 -4.15 17.42 2.50
CA LEU A 4 -2.76 17.66 2.83
C LEU A 4 -1.98 18.13 1.58
N PRO A 5 -0.84 18.83 1.75
CA PRO A 5 -0.06 19.39 0.65
C PRO A 5 0.57 18.36 -0.29
N ASP A 6 0.68 17.10 0.15
CA ASP A 6 1.16 15.96 -0.63
C ASP A 6 0.10 15.38 -1.58
N GLY A 7 -1.12 15.94 -1.57
CA GLY A 7 -2.25 15.44 -2.33
C GLY A 7 -3.05 14.37 -1.59
N GLU A 8 -2.76 14.09 -0.32
CA GLU A 8 -3.56 13.21 0.52
C GLU A 8 -4.69 13.97 1.24
N ALA A 9 -5.51 13.27 2.02
CA ALA A 9 -6.57 13.88 2.81
C ALA A 9 -6.68 13.24 4.20
N GLU A 10 -6.77 14.08 5.23
CA GLU A 10 -6.95 13.64 6.62
C GLU A 10 -8.44 13.58 6.98
N ILE A 11 -8.84 12.45 7.57
CA ILE A 11 -10.19 12.16 8.06
C ILE A 11 -10.10 11.67 9.51
N SER A 12 -10.78 12.34 10.43
CA SER A 12 -10.95 11.86 11.82
C SER A 12 -12.32 11.18 11.95
N LEU A 13 -12.33 9.93 12.43
CA LEU A 13 -13.55 9.15 12.64
C LEU A 13 -13.62 8.66 14.09
N VAL A 14 -14.79 8.77 14.71
CA VAL A 14 -15.09 8.12 15.99
C VAL A 14 -15.93 6.88 15.72
N VAL A 15 -15.40 5.71 16.04
CA VAL A 15 -16.10 4.41 15.89
C VAL A 15 -16.32 3.76 17.24
N ARG A 16 -17.49 3.13 17.39
CA ARG A 16 -17.81 2.27 18.53
C ARG A 16 -17.51 0.83 18.14
N LEU A 17 -16.47 0.26 18.75
CA LEU A 17 -16.09 -1.13 18.53
C LEU A 17 -16.49 -1.95 19.76
N PRO A 18 -17.02 -3.17 19.57
CA PRO A 18 -17.25 -4.07 20.68
C PRO A 18 -15.91 -4.61 21.19
N TRP A 19 -15.90 -5.10 22.44
CA TRP A 19 -14.65 -5.46 23.10
C TRP A 19 -13.96 -6.68 22.47
N GLU A 20 -14.68 -7.57 21.79
CA GLU A 20 -14.05 -8.69 21.08
C GLU A 20 -13.20 -8.22 19.90
N ASP A 21 -13.64 -7.17 19.19
CA ASP A 21 -12.90 -6.61 18.08
C ASP A 21 -11.62 -5.92 18.57
N VAL A 22 -11.69 -5.23 19.71
CA VAL A 22 -10.50 -4.66 20.38
C VAL A 22 -9.52 -5.76 20.77
N ALA A 23 -10.02 -6.87 21.33
CA ALA A 23 -9.18 -8.01 21.67
C ALA A 23 -8.51 -8.63 20.44
N ARG A 24 -9.22 -8.75 19.32
CA ARG A 24 -8.65 -9.24 18.03
C ARG A 24 -7.56 -8.30 17.50
N LEU A 25 -7.73 -6.98 17.63
CA LEU A 25 -6.68 -6.02 17.27
C LEU A 25 -5.44 -6.16 18.17
N GLY A 26 -5.62 -6.43 19.47
CA GLY A 26 -4.52 -6.73 20.38
C GLY A 26 -3.75 -7.99 19.99
N GLN A 27 -4.45 -9.07 19.60
CA GLN A 27 -3.81 -10.30 19.10
C GLN A 27 -3.03 -10.04 17.81
N GLU A 28 -3.56 -9.23 16.90
CA GLU A 28 -2.86 -8.82 15.69
C GLU A 28 -1.60 -8.02 15.99
N ALA A 29 -1.65 -7.10 16.96
CA ALA A 29 -0.48 -6.36 17.42
C ALA A 29 0.61 -7.29 17.97
N GLY A 30 0.22 -8.29 18.79
CA GLY A 30 1.14 -9.31 19.30
C GLY A 30 1.77 -10.15 18.17
N ARG A 31 0.96 -10.53 17.18
CA ARG A 31 1.43 -11.26 15.99
C ARG A 31 2.43 -10.42 15.19
N LEU A 32 2.15 -9.12 14.99
CA LEU A 32 3.04 -8.23 14.25
C LEU A 32 4.33 -7.93 15.03
N ALA A 33 4.25 -7.80 16.35
CA ALA A 33 5.43 -7.67 17.22
C ALA A 33 6.34 -8.90 17.14
N ALA A 34 5.76 -10.11 17.16
CA ALA A 34 6.51 -11.35 17.00
C ALA A 34 7.19 -11.46 15.61
N GLN A 35 6.52 -11.01 14.55
CA GLN A 35 7.06 -11.02 13.18
C GLN A 35 8.16 -9.99 12.97
N THR A 36 8.02 -8.80 13.56
CA THR A 36 8.95 -7.68 13.35
C THR A 36 10.06 -7.62 14.38
N GLY A 37 9.95 -8.37 15.49
CA GLY A 37 10.92 -8.37 16.58
C GLY A 37 10.97 -7.05 17.33
N ARG A 38 9.95 -6.20 17.22
CA ARG A 38 9.86 -4.90 17.90
C ARG A 38 8.50 -4.71 18.57
N PRO A 39 8.40 -3.83 19.57
CA PRO A 39 7.11 -3.38 20.08
C PRO A 39 6.28 -2.73 18.96
N VAL A 40 5.00 -3.08 18.89
CA VAL A 40 4.07 -2.60 17.85
C VAL A 40 2.87 -1.94 18.52
N THR A 41 2.49 -0.77 18.03
CA THR A 41 1.32 -0.03 18.53
C THR A 41 0.01 -0.57 17.95
N LEU A 42 -1.11 -0.26 18.61
CA LEU A 42 -2.43 -0.66 18.12
C LEU A 42 -2.75 -0.03 16.76
N ASP A 43 -2.33 1.21 16.52
CA ASP A 43 -2.51 1.91 15.24
C ASP A 43 -1.77 1.20 14.10
N GLU A 44 -0.52 0.80 14.33
CA GLU A 44 0.24 0.01 13.36
C GLU A 44 -0.44 -1.33 13.05
N ALA A 45 -0.97 -2.01 14.07
CA ALA A 45 -1.71 -3.27 13.89
C ALA A 45 -3.00 -3.07 13.09
N VAL A 46 -3.74 -1.98 13.34
CA VAL A 46 -4.92 -1.58 12.57
C VAL A 46 -4.53 -1.30 11.12
N GLY A 47 -3.50 -0.49 10.89
CA GLY A 47 -3.00 -0.18 9.54
C GLY A 47 -2.52 -1.41 8.79
N ASN A 48 -1.86 -2.36 9.47
CA ASN A 48 -1.47 -3.64 8.89
C ASN A 48 -2.70 -4.50 8.54
N ARG A 49 -3.67 -4.58 9.46
CA ARG A 49 -4.90 -5.34 9.24
C ARG A 49 -5.69 -4.77 8.08
N LEU A 50 -5.92 -3.45 8.02
CA LEU A 50 -6.63 -2.80 6.91
C LEU A 50 -5.95 -3.04 5.56
N ARG A 51 -4.61 -2.98 5.50
CA ARG A 51 -3.84 -3.30 4.28
C ARG A 51 -3.92 -4.77 3.90
N SER A 52 -3.91 -5.67 4.88
CA SER A 52 -3.95 -7.12 4.67
C SER A 52 -5.35 -7.66 4.37
N THR A 53 -6.40 -7.05 4.93
CA THR A 53 -7.81 -7.41 4.69
C THR A 53 -8.39 -6.72 3.47
N ARG A 54 -7.71 -5.71 2.91
CA ARG A 54 -8.09 -5.12 1.63
C ARG A 54 -8.06 -6.25 0.59
N PRO A 55 -9.21 -6.63 -0.01
CA PRO A 55 -9.20 -7.49 -1.17
C PRO A 55 -8.25 -6.86 -2.18
N ALA A 56 -7.33 -7.63 -2.77
CA ALA A 56 -6.40 -7.14 -3.78
C ALA A 56 -7.19 -6.24 -4.72
N ALA A 57 -6.86 -4.94 -4.72
CA ALA A 57 -7.69 -3.92 -5.34
C ALA A 57 -7.97 -4.37 -6.78
N THR A 58 -9.21 -4.80 -7.02
CA THR A 58 -9.73 -5.01 -8.36
C THR A 58 -9.92 -3.60 -8.87
N HIS A 59 -8.82 -2.99 -9.31
CA HIS A 59 -8.87 -1.76 -10.07
C HIS A 59 -9.79 -2.11 -11.23
N ALA A 60 -11.01 -1.59 -11.20
CA ALA A 60 -11.89 -1.60 -12.35
C ALA A 60 -11.11 -0.83 -13.42
N ARG A 61 -10.41 -1.60 -14.25
CA ARG A 61 -9.75 -1.07 -15.42
C ARG A 61 -10.87 -0.38 -16.22
N PRO A 62 -10.83 0.95 -16.44
CA PRO A 62 -11.78 1.55 -17.34
C PRO A 62 -11.65 0.81 -18.67
N ALA A 63 -12.78 0.35 -19.21
CA ALA A 63 -12.84 -0.23 -20.54
C ALA A 63 -12.49 0.87 -21.55
N GLY A 64 -11.18 1.07 -21.74
CA GLY A 64 -10.57 1.94 -22.72
C GLY A 64 -9.45 1.14 -23.35
N GLU A 65 -9.68 0.75 -24.60
CA GLU A 65 -8.74 0.25 -25.61
C GLU A 65 -7.31 0.01 -25.10
N GLN A 66 -6.96 -1.26 -24.90
CA GLN A 66 -5.59 -1.69 -24.66
C GLN A 66 -4.86 -1.83 -26.02
N PRO A 67 -3.79 -1.05 -26.30
CA PRO A 67 -2.86 -1.41 -27.37
C PRO A 67 -2.13 -2.71 -26.99
N ALA A 68 -1.95 -3.60 -27.96
CA ALA A 68 -1.38 -4.93 -27.80
C ALA A 68 -0.05 -4.94 -27.02
N ALA A 69 0.09 -5.94 -26.15
CA ALA A 69 1.24 -6.14 -25.28
C ALA A 69 2.53 -6.39 -26.08
N VAL A 70 3.58 -5.63 -25.78
CA VAL A 70 4.96 -5.99 -26.12
C VAL A 70 5.53 -6.83 -24.99
N ALA A 71 6.00 -8.03 -25.33
CA ALA A 71 6.65 -8.95 -24.42
C ALA A 71 7.95 -8.33 -23.89
N SER A 72 8.03 -8.10 -22.57
CA SER A 72 9.27 -7.70 -21.90
C SER A 72 10.22 -8.89 -21.82
N GLY A 73 10.96 -9.08 -22.90
CA GLY A 73 12.07 -10.02 -22.98
C GLY A 73 13.22 -9.39 -23.78
N ALA A 74 14.00 -8.50 -23.14
CA ALA A 74 15.36 -8.18 -23.55
C ALA A 74 16.07 -7.37 -22.46
N SER A 75 17.02 -8.02 -21.77
CA SER A 75 18.16 -7.33 -21.17
C SER A 75 18.88 -6.53 -22.26
N VAL A 76 19.06 -5.22 -22.06
CA VAL A 76 20.03 -4.43 -22.80
C VAL A 76 20.95 -3.73 -21.82
N ALA A 77 22.06 -4.41 -21.59
CA ALA A 77 23.29 -3.81 -21.15
C ALA A 77 23.63 -2.61 -22.07
N SER A 78 24.07 -1.54 -21.42
CA SER A 78 25.04 -0.56 -21.92
C SER A 78 24.84 -0.02 -23.34
N LEU A 79 24.21 1.16 -23.47
CA LEU A 79 24.47 2.03 -24.62
C LEU A 79 25.34 3.23 -24.20
N PRO A 80 26.49 3.47 -24.87
CA PRO A 80 27.39 4.55 -24.56
C PRO A 80 26.95 5.89 -25.17
N ARG A 81 27.48 6.96 -24.56
CA ARG A 81 27.21 8.38 -24.84
C ARG A 81 27.52 8.77 -26.28
N ILE A 82 26.70 9.64 -26.87
CA ILE A 82 27.05 10.37 -28.09
C ILE A 82 27.14 11.88 -27.80
N SER A 83 28.33 12.42 -28.05
CA SER A 83 28.70 13.84 -28.04
C SER A 83 28.67 14.39 -29.47
N GLY A 84 28.46 15.72 -29.58
CA GLY A 84 28.72 16.57 -30.76
C GLY A 84 27.44 16.90 -31.55
N THR A 85 26.96 18.13 -31.73
CA THR A 85 27.53 19.44 -32.18
C THR A 85 28.28 19.40 -33.50
N ALA A 86 27.60 19.82 -34.57
CA ALA A 86 27.97 20.94 -35.46
C ALA A 86 26.97 21.03 -36.62
#